data_AF-A0A2T6NPA5-F1
#
_entry.id   AF-A0A2T6NPA5-F1
#
_cell.length_a   1.000
_cell.length_b   1.000
_cell.length_c   1.000
_cell.angle_alpha   90.00
_cell.angle_beta   90.00
_cell.angle_gamma   90.00
#
_symmetry.space_group_name_H-M   'P 1'
#
loop_
_entity.id
_entity.type
_entity.pdbx_description
1 polymer ?
#
loop_
_entity_poly.entity_id
_entity_poly.type
_entity_poly.pdbx_seq_one_letter_code
_entity_poly.pdbx_strand_id
1 'polypeptide(L)'
;MSLRFDELRTANANRGLEWCGKKTGIEDMEFCAIELGGESGEALDAVKKYLRFLNGWKGGVEQEQAVDAIAKELADVVICADRLAESLGIDLGDAVKRKFNITSDRYSLSVKL
;
A
#
# COMPACT_ATOMS: atom_id res chain seq x y z
N MET A 1 13.39 -14.60 1.52
CA MET A 1 12.03 -15.10 1.79
C MET A 1 11.03 -14.06 1.28
N SER A 2 9.90 -14.47 0.74
CA SER A 2 8.82 -13.57 0.28
C SER A 2 7.84 -13.29 1.43
N LEU A 3 7.41 -12.04 1.59
CA LEU A 3 6.37 -11.64 2.54
C LEU A 3 4.99 -12.20 2.14
N ARG A 4 4.25 -12.77 3.10
CA ARG A 4 2.83 -13.12 2.92
C ARG A 4 1.89 -12.05 3.51
N PHE A 5 0.66 -11.97 3.00
CA PHE A 5 -0.35 -11.03 3.50
C PHE A 5 -0.79 -11.30 4.94
N ASP A 6 -0.85 -12.56 5.37
CA ASP A 6 -1.16 -12.93 6.76
C ASP A 6 -0.02 -12.55 7.73
N GLU A 7 1.23 -12.63 7.26
CA GLU A 7 2.40 -12.15 8.01
C GLU A 7 2.33 -10.62 8.17
N LEU A 8 2.01 -9.89 7.10
CA LEU A 8 1.79 -8.44 7.15
C LEU A 8 0.67 -8.07 8.13
N ARG A 9 -0.50 -8.71 8.02
CA ARG A 9 -1.65 -8.47 8.92
C ARG A 9 -1.27 -8.69 10.39
N THR A 10 -0.58 -9.79 10.67
CA THR A 10 -0.15 -10.11 12.04
C THR A 10 0.82 -9.06 12.57
N ALA A 11 1.80 -8.64 11.76
CA ALA A 11 2.76 -7.63 12.14
C ALA A 11 2.10 -6.25 12.36
N ASN A 12 1.17 -5.86 11.48
CA ASN A 12 0.41 -4.61 11.61
C ASN A 12 -0.41 -4.57 12.90
N ALA A 13 -1.17 -5.65 13.18
CA ALA A 13 -1.98 -5.74 14.40
C ALA A 13 -1.12 -5.65 15.67
N ASN A 14 0.02 -6.33 15.69
CA ASN A 14 0.95 -6.30 16.82
C ASN A 14 1.59 -4.92 16.99
N ARG A 15 2.01 -4.28 15.89
CA ARG A 15 2.54 -2.92 15.92
C ARG A 15 1.49 -1.90 16.38
N GLY A 16 0.24 -2.06 15.98
CA GLY A 16 -0.89 -1.26 16.47
C GLY A 16 -1.07 -1.40 17.98
N LEU A 17 -1.02 -2.63 18.49
CA LEU A 17 -1.11 -2.88 19.94
C LEU A 17 0.04 -2.23 20.71
N GLU A 18 1.27 -2.31 20.19
CA GLU A 18 2.45 -1.71 20.82
C GLU A 18 2.40 -0.17 20.80
N TRP A 19 2.03 0.43 19.67
CA TRP A 19 2.06 1.89 19.49
C TRP A 19 0.81 2.56 20.05
N CYS A 20 -0.37 2.05 19.74
CA CYS A 20 -1.65 2.68 20.06
C CYS A 20 -2.34 2.06 21.29
N GLY A 21 -1.78 1.00 21.88
CA GLY A 21 -2.37 0.29 23.02
C GLY A 21 -3.56 -0.60 22.64
N LYS A 22 -3.91 -0.70 21.35
CA LYS A 22 -4.99 -1.53 20.82
C LYS A 22 -4.72 -1.93 19.37
N LYS A 23 -5.36 -3.00 18.92
CA LYS A 23 -5.40 -3.35 17.49
C LYS A 23 -6.31 -2.38 16.74
N THR A 24 -6.12 -2.26 15.43
CA THR A 24 -6.97 -1.44 14.57
C THR A 24 -8.38 -2.04 14.52
N GLY A 25 -9.38 -1.24 14.89
CA GLY A 25 -10.79 -1.61 14.89
C GLY A 25 -11.63 -0.74 13.96
N ILE A 26 -12.93 -1.03 13.86
CA ILE A 26 -13.87 -0.29 13.00
C ILE A 26 -13.95 1.19 13.37
N GLU A 27 -13.73 1.52 14.64
CA GLU A 27 -13.66 2.88 15.14
C GLU A 27 -12.47 3.69 14.58
N ASP A 28 -11.46 3.02 14.04
CA ASP A 28 -10.27 3.64 13.43
C ASP A 28 -10.38 3.71 11.90
N MET A 29 -11.50 3.25 11.32
CA MET A 29 -11.68 3.13 9.86
C MET A 29 -11.46 4.45 9.13
N GLU A 30 -12.04 5.54 9.63
CA GLU A 30 -11.92 6.86 9.01
C GLU A 30 -10.47 7.33 8.99
N PHE A 31 -9.74 7.16 10.10
CA PHE A 31 -8.33 7.47 10.18
C PHE A 31 -7.52 6.63 9.21
N CYS A 32 -7.72 5.31 9.19
CA CYS A 32 -6.99 4.42 8.28
C CYS A 32 -7.25 4.75 6.80
N ALA A 33 -8.46 5.18 6.45
CA ALA A 33 -8.80 5.59 5.08
C ALA A 33 -8.09 6.90 4.69
N ILE A 34 -8.01 7.87 5.62
CA ILE A 34 -7.29 9.13 5.40
C ILE A 34 -5.79 8.86 5.25
N GLU A 35 -5.20 8.04 6.13
CA GLU A 35 -3.78 7.67 6.07
C GLU A 35 -3.45 6.99 4.74
N LEU A 36 -4.26 6.02 4.28
CA LEU A 36 -4.07 5.40 2.96
C LEU A 36 -4.08 6.44 1.83
N GLY A 37 -4.97 7.43 1.91
CA GLY A 37 -5.00 8.55 0.96
C GLY A 37 -3.73 9.40 1.03
N GLY A 38 -3.21 9.63 2.24
CA GLY A 38 -1.94 10.33 2.50
C GLY A 38 -0.76 9.64 1.84
N GLU A 39 -0.53 8.36 2.16
CA GLU A 39 0.59 7.56 1.61
C GLU A 39 0.50 7.44 0.09
N SER A 40 -0.72 7.32 -0.45
CA SER A 40 -0.94 7.35 -1.90
C SER A 40 -0.51 8.69 -2.49
N GLY A 41 -0.76 9.80 -1.80
CA GLY A 41 -0.30 11.13 -2.16
C GLY A 41 1.21 11.29 -2.13
N GLU A 42 1.89 10.71 -1.14
CA GLU A 42 3.35 10.70 -1.03
C GLU A 42 3.99 9.92 -2.19
N ALA A 43 3.44 8.74 -2.51
CA ALA A 43 3.86 7.97 -3.67
C ALA A 43 3.73 8.77 -4.99
N LEU A 44 2.62 9.50 -5.15
CA LEU A 44 2.42 10.39 -6.30
C LEU A 44 3.41 11.57 -6.31
N ASP A 45 3.76 12.13 -5.16
CA ASP A 45 4.76 13.21 -5.06
C ASP A 45 6.16 12.71 -5.41
N ALA A 46 6.54 11.51 -4.96
CA ALA A 46 7.81 10.88 -5.31
C ALA A 46 7.92 10.64 -6.82
N VAL A 47 6.87 10.10 -7.46
CA VAL A 47 6.81 9.95 -8.92
C VAL A 47 6.89 11.31 -9.62
N LYS A 48 6.16 12.32 -9.14
CA LYS A 48 6.20 13.67 -9.70
C LYS A 48 7.60 14.30 -9.62
N LYS A 49 8.32 14.09 -8.51
CA LYS A 49 9.72 14.53 -8.35
C LYS A 49 10.66 13.79 -9.31
N TYR A 50 10.44 12.51 -9.55
CA TYR A 50 11.20 11.78 -10.58
C TYR A 50 10.93 12.32 -11.99
N LEU A 51 9.66 12.58 -12.32
CA LEU A 51 9.29 13.17 -13.61
C LEU A 51 9.94 14.55 -13.81
N ARG A 52 10.05 15.37 -12.76
CA ARG A 52 10.80 16.65 -12.83
C ARG A 52 12.25 16.42 -13.25
N PHE A 53 12.93 15.42 -12.68
CA PHE A 53 14.29 15.07 -13.06
C PHE A 53 14.38 14.65 -14.53
N LEU A 54 13.50 13.75 -14.98
CA LEU A 54 13.46 13.29 -16.37
C LEU A 54 13.23 14.44 -17.38
N ASN A 55 12.52 15.50 -16.97
CA ASN A 55 12.24 16.66 -17.80
C ASN A 55 13.22 17.84 -17.59
N GLY A 56 14.22 17.70 -16.72
CA GLY A 56 15.16 18.78 -16.40
C GLY A 56 14.55 19.97 -15.66
N TRP A 57 13.42 19.76 -14.97
CA TRP A 57 12.76 20.80 -14.17
C TRP A 57 13.40 20.93 -12.78
N LYS A 58 13.33 22.14 -12.20
CA LYS A 58 13.80 22.38 -10.83
C LYS A 58 13.06 21.48 -9.82
N GLY A 59 13.80 21.00 -8.82
CA GLY A 59 13.26 20.14 -7.77
C GLY A 59 12.97 18.70 -8.22
N GLY A 60 13.71 18.22 -9.22
CA GLY A 60 13.76 16.82 -9.60
C GLY A 60 14.64 15.99 -8.66
N VAL A 61 14.32 14.70 -8.55
CA VAL A 61 15.12 13.71 -7.80
C VAL A 61 15.68 12.68 -8.78
N GLU A 62 16.98 12.42 -8.69
CA GLU A 62 17.70 11.53 -9.61
C GLU A 62 17.22 10.07 -9.49
N GLN A 63 17.45 9.27 -10.53
CA GLN A 63 16.83 7.96 -10.70
C GLN A 63 17.01 7.01 -9.50
N GLU A 64 18.22 6.86 -8.96
CA GLU A 64 18.48 5.93 -7.86
C GLU A 64 17.71 6.33 -6.59
N GLN A 65 17.76 7.61 -6.23
CA GLN A 65 17.04 8.16 -5.09
C GLN A 65 15.52 8.14 -5.30
N ALA A 66 15.07 8.37 -6.53
CA ALA A 66 13.67 8.34 -6.89
C ALA A 66 13.08 6.93 -6.77
N VAL A 67 13.78 5.91 -7.25
CA VAL A 67 13.32 4.51 -7.17
C VAL A 67 13.19 4.07 -5.71
N ASP A 68 14.17 4.40 -4.87
CA ASP A 68 14.11 4.10 -3.44
C ASP A 68 12.96 4.84 -2.74
N ALA A 69 12.77 6.14 -3.01
CA ALA A 69 11.65 6.90 -2.47
C ALA A 69 10.29 6.31 -2.90
N ILE A 70 10.10 6.07 -4.21
CA ILE A 70 8.87 5.47 -4.73
C ILE A 70 8.61 4.09 -4.09
N ALA A 71 9.66 3.28 -3.92
CA ALA A 71 9.51 1.95 -3.31
C ALA A 71 9.05 2.03 -1.85
N LYS A 72 9.55 2.99 -1.07
CA LYS A 72 9.12 3.24 0.31
C LYS A 72 7.65 3.65 0.36
N GLU A 73 7.27 4.65 -0.42
CA GLU A 73 5.87 5.13 -0.40
C GLU A 73 4.88 4.06 -0.90
N LEU A 74 5.27 3.25 -1.90
CA LEU A 74 4.43 2.12 -2.33
C LEU A 74 4.31 1.04 -1.23
N ALA A 75 5.35 0.83 -0.42
CA ALA A 75 5.26 -0.07 0.72
C ALA A 75 4.30 0.47 1.79
N ASP A 76 4.36 1.77 2.07
CA ASP A 76 3.45 2.43 3.02
C ASP A 76 1.99 2.39 2.53
N VAL A 77 1.74 2.54 1.23
CA VAL A 77 0.41 2.32 0.64
C VAL A 77 -0.11 0.89 0.91
N VAL A 78 0.72 -0.13 0.72
CA VAL A 78 0.32 -1.53 0.99
C VAL A 78 0.04 -1.75 2.47
N ILE A 79 0.88 -1.20 3.34
CA ILE A 79 0.74 -1.28 4.80
C ILE A 79 -0.58 -0.62 5.24
N CYS A 80 -0.85 0.61 4.79
CA CYS A 80 -2.05 1.37 5.15
C CYS A 80 -3.31 0.75 4.55
N ALA A 81 -3.23 0.16 3.36
CA ALA A 81 -4.33 -0.60 2.77
C ALA A 81 -4.70 -1.82 3.65
N ASP A 82 -3.71 -2.52 4.19
CA ASP A 82 -3.95 -3.65 5.10
C ASP A 82 -4.53 -3.19 6.45
N ARG A 83 -4.09 -2.06 7.00
CA ARG A 83 -4.68 -1.48 8.22
C ARG A 83 -6.15 -1.10 8.02
N LEU A 84 -6.47 -0.47 6.89
CA LEU A 84 -7.86 -0.19 6.54
C LEU A 84 -8.66 -1.50 6.39
N ALA A 85 -8.10 -2.52 5.74
CA ALA A 85 -8.72 -3.83 5.65
C ALA A 85 -8.91 -4.49 7.03
N GLU A 86 -7.97 -4.34 7.97
CA GLU A 86 -8.10 -4.81 9.36
C GLU A 86 -9.29 -4.15 10.06
N SER A 87 -9.43 -2.82 9.95
CA SER A 87 -10.55 -2.08 10.57
C SER A 87 -11.93 -2.56 10.11
N LEU A 88 -12.01 -3.10 8.89
CA LEU A 88 -13.24 -3.58 8.25
C LEU A 88 -13.40 -5.11 8.32
N GLY A 89 -12.45 -5.84 8.91
CA GLY A 89 -12.48 -7.31 8.93
C GLY A 89 -12.29 -7.97 7.56
N ILE A 90 -11.63 -7.29 6.62
CA ILE A 90 -11.36 -7.78 5.27
C ILE A 90 -10.06 -8.58 5.26
N ASP A 91 -10.09 -9.78 4.67
CA ASP A 91 -8.87 -10.49 4.23
C ASP A 91 -8.36 -9.84 2.94
N LEU A 92 -7.31 -9.02 3.05
CA LEU A 92 -6.76 -8.29 1.92
C LEU A 92 -6.11 -9.24 0.89
N GLY A 93 -5.46 -10.31 1.35
CA GLY A 93 -4.81 -11.27 0.46
C GLY A 93 -5.82 -11.99 -0.43
N ASP A 94 -6.91 -12.48 0.14
CA ASP A 94 -8.00 -13.09 -0.62
C ASP A 94 -8.71 -12.07 -1.52
N ALA A 95 -8.94 -10.84 -1.03
CA ALA A 95 -9.51 -9.78 -1.85
C ALA A 95 -8.67 -9.45 -3.10
N VAL A 96 -7.34 -9.35 -2.95
CA VAL A 96 -6.41 -9.14 -4.07
C VAL A 96 -6.46 -10.31 -5.05
N LYS A 97 -6.37 -11.56 -4.55
CA LYS A 97 -6.42 -12.76 -5.39
C LYS A 97 -7.71 -12.82 -6.21
N ARG A 98 -8.87 -12.62 -5.58
CA ARG A 98 -10.17 -12.58 -6.27
C ARG A 98 -10.21 -11.48 -7.32
N LYS A 99 -9.80 -10.26 -6.98
CA LYS A 99 -9.85 -9.11 -7.91
C LYS A 99 -8.92 -9.30 -9.11
N PHE A 100 -7.73 -9.86 -8.90
CA PHE A 100 -6.81 -10.23 -9.96
C PHE A 100 -7.48 -11.21 -10.93
N ASN A 101 -8.01 -12.33 -10.41
CA ASN A 101 -8.63 -13.37 -11.22
C ASN A 101 -9.88 -12.89 -11.98
N ILE A 102 -10.71 -12.04 -11.38
CA ILE A 102 -11.86 -11.40 -12.06
C ILE A 102 -11.38 -10.59 -13.28
N THR A 103 -10.25 -9.91 -13.16
CA THR A 103 -9.70 -9.10 -14.26
C THR A 103 -9.14 -10.00 -15.35
N SER A 104 -8.43 -11.07 -14.99
CA SER A 104 -7.99 -12.09 -15.96
C SER A 104 -9.16 -12.71 -16.72
N ASP A 105 -10.21 -13.12 -16.00
CA ASP A 105 -11.39 -13.73 -16.61
C ASP A 105 -12.13 -12.77 -17.55
N ARG A 106 -12.26 -11.49 -17.17
CA ARG A 106 -12.87 -10.45 -18.00
C ARG A 106 -12.21 -10.34 -19.38
N TYR A 107 -10.90 -10.53 -19.45
CA TYR A 107 -10.12 -10.42 -20.68
C TYR A 107 -9.68 -11.77 -21.24
N SER A 108 -10.25 -12.87 -20.76
CA SER A 108 -9.92 -14.24 -21.20
C SER A 108 -8.41 -14.56 -21.12
N LEU A 109 -7.73 -14.04 -20.10
CA LEU A 109 -6.31 -14.28 -19.86
C LEU A 109 -6.09 -15.60 -19.11
N SER A 110 -5.01 -16.32 -19.42
CA SER A 110 -4.67 -17.59 -18.78
C SER A 110 -3.99 -17.45 -17.41
N VAL A 111 -3.44 -16.29 -17.10
CA VAL A 111 -2.69 -16.04 -15.86
C VAL A 111 -3.64 -15.76 -14.70
N LYS A 112 -3.45 -16.47 -13.58
CA LYS A 112 -4.24 -16.37 -12.35
C LYS A 112 -3.36 -16.50 -11.10
N LEU A 113 -3.85 -15.99 -9.98
CA LEU A 113 -3.28 -16.15 -8.63
C LEU A 113 -4.05 -17.21 -7.83
#